data_AF-A0A950YB55-F1
#
_entry.id   AF-A0A950YB55-F1
#
_cell.length_a   1.000
_cell.length_b   1.000
_cell.length_c   1.000
_cell.angle_alpha   90.00
_cell.angle_beta   90.00
_cell.angle_gamma   90.00
#
_symmetry.space_group_name_H-M   'P 1'
#
loop_
_entity.id
_entity.type
_entity.pdbx_description
1 polymer ?
#
loop_
_entity_poly.entity_id
_entity_poly.type
_entity_poly.pdbx_seq_one_letter_code
_entity_poly.pdbx_strand_id
1 'polypeptide(L)' 'TVQGLVAAGVGVALIPDLALTRVHPGIVVRSLAPRSPARRVVAATLAAAGVSPAAGTMIEILADVARRYTGGPAQAVA' A
#
# COMPACT_ATOMS: atom_id res chain seq x y z
N THR A 1 -1.04 16.18 3.71
CA THR A 1 -0.87 14.93 2.92
C THR A 1 -1.53 15.13 1.56
N VAL A 2 -1.30 14.24 0.58
CA VAL A 2 -2.00 14.29 -0.72
C VAL A 2 -3.52 14.28 -0.55
N GLN A 3 -4.05 13.48 0.38
CA GLN A 3 -5.49 13.43 0.68
C GLN A 3 -6.05 14.79 1.15
N GLY A 4 -5.30 15.59 1.91
CA GLY A 4 -5.71 16.93 2.33
C GLY A 4 -5.77 17.94 1.17
N LEU A 5 -4.85 17.82 0.20
CA LEU A 5 -4.89 18.64 -1.02
C LEU A 5 -6.11 18.28 -1.89
N VAL A 6 -6.45 16.99 -1.99
CA VAL A 6 -7.66 16.52 -2.68
C VAL A 6 -8.92 17.02 -1.95
N ALA A 7 -8.96 16.94 -0.61
CA ALA A 7 -10.08 17.44 0.19
C ALA A 7 -10.28 18.96 0.06
N ALA A 8 -9.20 19.71 -0.16
CA ALA A 8 -9.25 21.15 -0.42
C ALA A 8 -9.63 21.53 -1.86
N GLY A 9 -9.89 20.54 -2.73
CA GLY A 9 -10.32 20.78 -4.12
C GLY A 9 -9.19 21.10 -5.09
N VAL A 10 -7.92 20.84 -4.73
CA VAL A 10 -6.77 21.12 -5.61
C VAL A 10 -6.73 20.19 -6.83
N GLY A 11 -7.35 19.00 -6.74
CA GLY A 11 -7.43 18.06 -7.85
C GLY A 11 -7.74 16.63 -7.39
N VAL A 12 -7.36 15.65 -8.22
CA VAL A 12 -7.47 14.21 -7.95
C VAL A 12 -6.08 13.57 -7.89
N ALA A 13 -5.98 12.41 -7.24
CA ALA A 13 -4.71 11.68 -7.12
C ALA A 13 -4.93 10.16 -7.22
N LEU A 14 -3.90 9.46 -7.70
CA LEU A 14 -3.78 8.02 -7.54
C LEU A 14 -3.01 7.73 -6.24
N ILE A 15 -3.54 6.81 -5.45
CA ILE A 15 -2.98 6.45 -4.15
C ILE A 15 -2.89 4.92 -4.07
N PRO A 16 -1.74 4.35 -3.65
CA PRO A 16 -1.65 2.91 -3.45
C PRO A 16 -2.45 2.48 -2.22
N ASP A 17 -3.04 1.29 -2.26
CA ASP A 17 -3.84 0.72 -1.16
C ASP A 17 -3.08 0.68 0.17
N LEU A 18 -1.76 0.47 0.14
CA LEU A 18 -0.88 0.53 1.32
C LEU A 18 -0.89 1.89 2.03
N ALA A 19 -1.21 2.99 1.32
CA ALA A 19 -1.31 4.33 1.88
C ALA A 19 -2.74 4.73 2.27
N LEU A 20 -3.72 3.84 2.10
CA LEU A 20 -5.13 4.04 2.46
C LEU A 20 -5.48 3.52 3.86
N THR A 21 -4.52 3.48 4.79
CA THR A 21 -4.77 3.03 6.19
C THR A 21 -5.78 3.91 6.94
N ARG A 22 -5.91 5.17 6.54
CA ARG A 22 -6.98 6.09 6.96
C ARG A 22 -7.39 6.95 5.77
N VAL A 23 -8.69 7.05 5.55
CA VAL A 23 -9.28 7.91 4.51
C VAL A 23 -9.74 9.22 5.15
N HIS A 24 -9.36 10.34 4.54
CA HIS A 24 -9.83 11.66 4.94
C HIS A 24 -11.35 11.76 4.71
N PRO A 25 -12.16 12.25 5.67
CA PRO A 25 -13.62 12.21 5.56
C PRO A 25 -14.18 13.07 4.41
N GLY A 26 -13.42 14.09 3.98
CA GLY A 26 -13.77 14.95 2.85
C GLY A 26 -13.38 14.43 1.47
N ILE A 27 -12.95 13.17 1.32
CA ILE A 27 -12.64 12.60 0.01
C ILE A 27 -13.37 11.28 -0.20
N VAL A 28 -13.43 10.85 -1.46
CA VAL A 28 -13.96 9.55 -1.81
C VAL A 28 -12.94 8.75 -2.61
N VAL A 29 -12.80 7.47 -2.29
CA VAL A 29 -11.91 6.54 -3.00
C VAL A 29 -12.71 5.77 -4.06
N ARG A 30 -12.11 5.56 -5.22
CA ARG A 30 -12.70 4.81 -6.34
C ARG A 30 -11.67 3.87 -6.93
N SER A 31 -12.09 2.64 -7.23
CA SER A 31 -11.26 1.68 -7.96
C SER A 31 -11.11 2.10 -9.42
N LEU A 32 -9.92 1.92 -9.98
CA LEU A 32 -9.67 2.15 -11.41
C LEU A 32 -10.04 0.90 -12.21
N ALA A 33 -10.87 1.08 -13.24
CA ALA A 33 -11.24 0.05 -14.20
C ALA A 33 -10.27 0.02 -15.40
N PRO A 34 -10.10 -1.13 -16.09
CA PRO A 34 -10.64 -2.45 -15.77
C PRO A 34 -9.85 -3.17 -14.65
N ARG A 35 -8.61 -2.75 -14.39
CA ARG A 35 -7.77 -3.21 -13.28
C ARG A 35 -6.93 -2.05 -12.78
N SER A 36 -6.81 -1.94 -11.46
CA SER A 36 -5.99 -0.88 -10.86
C SER A 36 -4.50 -1.12 -11.12
N PRO A 37 -3.69 -0.06 -11.38
CA PRO A 37 -2.26 -0.18 -11.56
C PRO A 37 -1.60 -0.80 -10.32
N ALA A 38 -0.78 -1.83 -10.53
CA ALA A 38 -0.05 -2.50 -9.47
C ALA A 38 1.43 -2.11 -9.52
N ARG A 39 2.05 -2.09 -8.34
CA ARG A 39 3.51 -1.98 -8.19
C ARG A 39 4.05 -3.17 -7.41
N ARG A 40 5.27 -3.59 -7.73
CA ARG A 40 5.97 -4.61 -6.94
C ARG A 40 6.70 -3.95 -5.77
N VAL A 41 6.39 -4.36 -4.55
CA VAL A 41 7.12 -3.98 -3.34
C VAL A 41 8.09 -5.11 -3.01
N VAL A 42 9.36 -4.80 -2.77
CA VAL A 42 10.41 -5.79 -2.51
C VAL A 42 11.17 -5.45 -1.23
N ALA A 43 11.60 -6.48 -0.51
CA ALA A 43 12.62 -6.36 0.53
C ALA A 43 13.97 -6.74 -0.09
N ALA A 44 14.93 -5.82 -0.06
CA ALA A 44 16.28 -6.06 -0.58
C ALA A 44 17.23 -6.44 0.57
N THR A 45 18.07 -7.45 0.35
CA THR A 45 19.04 -7.95 1.33
C THR A 45 20.40 -8.17 0.68
N LEU A 46 21.45 -8.27 1.51
CA LEU A 46 22.79 -8.68 1.07
C LEU A 46 22.77 -10.16 0.66
N ALA A 47 23.50 -10.51 -0.40
CA ALA A 47 23.33 -11.78 -1.12
C ALA A 47 23.61 -13.08 -0.34
N ALA A 48 24.33 -13.06 0.79
CA ALA A 48 24.49 -14.27 1.62
C ALA A 48 25.10 -14.04 3.02
N ALA A 49 25.95 -13.02 3.22
CA ALA A 49 26.73 -12.89 4.46
C ALA A 49 26.13 -11.96 5.53
N GLY A 50 25.01 -11.29 5.25
CA GLY A 50 24.61 -10.09 6.02
C GLY A 50 23.17 -10.03 6.50
N VAL A 51 22.37 -11.09 6.36
CA VAL A 51 21.01 -11.09 6.89
C VAL A 51 21.05 -11.65 8.29
N SER A 52 20.92 -10.77 9.29
CA SER A 52 20.79 -11.20 10.68
C SER A 52 19.50 -12.02 10.87
N PRO A 53 19.42 -12.89 11.90
CA PRO A 53 18.19 -13.62 12.20
C PRO A 53 16.98 -12.68 12.36
N ALA A 54 17.17 -11.52 12.99
CA ALA A 54 16.13 -10.50 13.14
C ALA A 54 15.63 -9.94 11.79
N ALA A 55 16.54 -9.73 10.82
CA ALA A 55 16.16 -9.30 9.48
C ALA A 55 15.37 -10.41 8.75
N GLY A 56 15.76 -11.67 8.92
CA GLY A 56 14.99 -12.82 8.44
C GLY A 56 13.56 -12.84 8.97
N THR A 57 13.40 -12.73 10.29
CA THR A 57 12.07 -12.64 10.94
C THR A 57 11.26 -11.44 10.43
N MET A 58 11.89 -10.27 10.25
CA MET A 58 11.19 -9.10 9.72
C MET A 58 10.69 -9.34 8.29
N ILE A 59 11.46 -10.01 7.43
CA ILE A 59 11.03 -10.33 6.06
C ILE A 59 9.81 -11.26 6.07
N GLU A 60 9.78 -12.25 6.97
CA GLU A 60 8.62 -13.12 7.15
C GLU A 60 7.37 -12.34 7.58
N ILE A 61 7.51 -11.42 8.54
CA ILE A 61 6.43 -10.54 8.99
C ILE A 61 5.92 -9.66 7.83
N LEU A 62 6.84 -9.06 7.07
CA LEU A 62 6.49 -8.24 5.91
C LEU A 62 5.75 -9.05 4.84
N ALA A 63 6.18 -10.30 4.60
CA ALA A 63 5.51 -11.20 3.66
C ALA A 63 4.11 -11.59 4.13
N ASP A 64 3.91 -11.85 5.43
CA ASP A 64 2.59 -12.12 6.00
C ASP A 64 1.64 -10.92 5.86
N VAL A 65 2.09 -9.73 6.25
CA VAL A 65 1.30 -8.51 6.14
C VAL A 65 0.97 -8.19 4.69
N ALA A 66 1.91 -8.40 3.76
CA ALA A 66 1.70 -8.14 2.33
C ALA A 66 0.56 -8.98 1.73
N ARG A 67 0.29 -10.18 2.25
CA ARG A 67 -0.83 -11.02 1.77
C ARG A 67 -2.19 -10.33 1.88
N ARG A 68 -2.36 -9.41 2.82
CA ARG A 68 -3.59 -8.60 2.98
C ARG A 68 -3.85 -7.68 1.79
N TYR A 69 -2.83 -7.39 0.98
CA TYR A 69 -2.87 -6.43 -0.12
C TYR A 69 -2.73 -7.08 -1.50
N THR A 70 -2.45 -8.38 -1.59
CA THR A 70 -2.25 -9.10 -2.87
C THR A 70 -3.49 -9.84 -3.38
N GLY A 71 -4.60 -9.85 -2.63
CA GLY A 71 -5.73 -10.77 -2.81
C GLY A 71 -6.96 -10.29 -3.61
N GLY A 72 -7.02 -9.05 -4.10
CA GLY A 72 -8.22 -8.51 -4.77
C GLY A 72 -8.60 -7.13 -4.26
N PRO A 73 -9.57 -6.44 -4.89
CA PRO A 73 -9.75 -4.99 -4.77
C PRO A 73 -9.83 -4.58 -3.30
N ALA A 74 -9.07 -3.54 -2.94
CA ALA A 74 -9.11 -2.92 -1.62
C ALA A 74 -10.55 -2.87 -1.14
N GLN A 75 -10.83 -3.52 0.00
CA GLN A 75 -12.13 -3.39 0.62
C GLN A 75 -12.33 -1.90 0.91
N ALA A 76 -13.20 -1.28 0.13
CA ALA A 76 -13.67 0.05 0.43
C ALA A 76 -14.29 -0.04 1.82
N VAL A 77 -13.67 0.64 2.79
CA VAL A 77 -14.31 0.87 4.08
C VAL A 77 -15.57 1.67 3.76
N ALA A 78 -16.72 1.00 3.87
CA ALA A 78 -18.04 1.56 3.68
C ALA A 78 -18.36 2.62 4.73
#